data_AF-A0A6N2AT11-F1
#
_entry.id   AF-A0A6N2AT11-F1
#
_cell.length_a   1.000
_cell.length_b   1.000
_cell.length_c   1.000
_cell.angle_alpha   90.00
_cell.angle_beta   90.00
_cell.angle_gamma   90.00
#
_symmetry.space_group_name_H-M   'P 1'
#
loop_
_entity.id
_entity.type
_entity.pdbx_description
1 polymer ?
#
loop_
_entity_poly.entity_id
_entity_poly.type
_entity_poly.pdbx_seq_one_letter_code
_entity_poly.pdbx_strand_id
1 'polypeptide(L)'
;MARTKFADRNMPPRRKVKGITINVDATSSKAKAIKLPTYGGNDKGKSKAPASSDEKFDSDDIYATHLTASESEGMIQTALGDVVTLLSTAIDALAPKIEVCERGQGATEEVTTLKAVIAELRRNIN
;
A
#
# COMPACT_ATOMS: atom_id res chain seq x y z
N MET A 1 31.40 40.60 -32.99
CA MET A 1 30.56 39.63 -32.27
C MET A 1 30.68 39.89 -30.78
N ALA A 2 29.55 40.10 -30.10
CA ALA A 2 29.51 40.46 -28.68
C ALA A 2 29.76 39.23 -27.79
N ARG A 3 30.68 39.35 -26.84
CA ARG A 3 31.07 38.28 -25.91
C ARG A 3 30.20 38.39 -24.65
N THR A 4 29.22 37.50 -24.49
CA THR A 4 28.36 37.47 -23.30
C THR A 4 29.17 36.97 -22.10
N LYS A 5 29.41 37.84 -21.12
CA LYS A 5 29.95 37.45 -19.81
C LYS A 5 28.82 36.84 -19.00
N PHE A 6 28.80 35.51 -18.89
CA PHE A 6 28.00 34.84 -17.87
C PHE A 6 28.68 35.05 -16.51
N ALA A 7 28.04 35.80 -15.63
CA ALA A 7 28.38 35.81 -14.22
C ALA A 7 28.01 34.44 -13.64
N ASP A 8 29.04 33.65 -13.37
CA ASP A 8 28.91 32.38 -12.67
C ASP A 8 28.26 32.62 -11.31
N ARG A 9 27.13 31.96 -11.08
CA ARG A 9 26.28 32.22 -9.92
C ARG A 9 27.00 31.70 -8.70
N ASN A 10 27.46 32.61 -7.84
CA ASN A 10 28.01 32.33 -6.51
C ASN A 10 26.97 31.59 -5.66
N MET A 11 26.89 30.26 -5.78
CA MET A 11 26.12 29.42 -4.87
C MET A 11 26.98 29.12 -3.64
N PRO A 12 26.48 29.39 -2.42
CA PRO A 12 27.21 29.02 -1.22
C PRO A 12 27.46 27.51 -1.19
N PRO A 13 28.61 27.06 -0.65
CA PRO A 13 28.97 25.66 -0.62
C PRO A 13 27.90 24.86 0.12
N ARG A 14 27.24 23.95 -0.61
CA ARG A 14 26.24 23.04 -0.05
C ARG A 14 26.93 22.14 0.98
N ARG A 15 26.47 22.21 2.23
CA ARG A 15 26.94 21.36 3.33
C ARG A 15 26.71 19.88 2.96
N LYS A 16 27.78 19.10 2.87
CA LYS A 16 27.69 17.64 2.73
C LYS A 16 27.25 17.04 4.06
N VAL A 17 26.01 16.56 4.14
CA VAL A 17 25.54 15.76 5.29
C VAL A 17 26.18 14.38 5.18
N LYS A 18 26.69 13.86 6.31
CA LYS A 18 27.30 12.53 6.38
C LYS A 18 26.24 11.48 6.04
N GLY A 19 26.56 10.60 5.09
CA GLY A 19 25.67 9.54 4.63
C GLY A 19 25.27 8.60 5.77
N ILE A 20 24.10 8.00 5.65
CA ILE A 20 23.58 7.02 6.62
C ILE A 20 24.33 5.72 6.39
N THR A 21 25.11 5.30 7.39
CA THR A 21 25.77 4.00 7.43
C THR A 21 24.77 2.94 7.89
N ILE A 22 24.38 2.04 6.99
CA ILE A 22 23.60 0.83 7.32
C ILE A 22 24.60 -0.32 7.50
N ASN A 23 24.81 -0.75 8.75
CA ASN A 23 25.57 -1.97 9.04
C ASN A 23 24.72 -3.18 8.64
N VAL A 24 25.15 -3.88 7.59
CA VAL A 24 24.46 -5.07 7.07
C VAL A 24 25.04 -6.36 7.66
N ASP A 25 25.35 -6.37 8.94
CA ASP A 25 25.71 -7.62 9.64
C ASP A 25 24.42 -8.31 10.09
N ALA A 26 23.68 -8.83 9.11
CA ALA A 26 22.59 -9.77 9.35
C ALA A 26 23.20 -11.06 9.91
N THR A 27 23.13 -11.23 11.23
CA THR A 27 23.40 -12.53 11.85
C THR A 27 22.42 -13.53 11.25
N SER A 28 22.93 -14.41 10.39
CA SER A 28 22.22 -15.59 9.92
C SER A 28 21.81 -16.41 11.14
N SER A 29 20.54 -16.29 11.52
CA SER A 29 19.92 -17.20 12.48
C SER A 29 19.85 -18.57 11.81
N LYS A 30 20.82 -19.44 12.10
CA LYS A 30 20.73 -20.87 11.78
C LYS A 30 19.47 -21.42 12.42
N ALA A 31 18.44 -21.68 11.60
CA ALA A 31 17.26 -22.39 12.01
C ALA A 31 17.70 -23.71 12.65
N LYS A 32 17.49 -23.81 13.97
CA LYS A 32 17.69 -25.04 14.72
C LYS A 32 16.66 -26.03 14.17
N ALA A 33 17.12 -27.11 13.56
CA ALA A 33 16.27 -28.15 13.01
C ALA A 33 15.19 -28.51 14.04
N ILE A 34 13.93 -28.25 13.69
CA ILE A 34 12.78 -28.77 14.42
C ILE A 34 12.95 -30.28 14.34
N LYS A 35 13.22 -30.90 15.49
CA LYS A 35 13.22 -32.35 15.60
C LYS A 35 11.80 -32.81 15.28
N LEU A 36 11.64 -33.40 14.10
CA LEU A 36 10.47 -34.20 13.78
C LEU A 36 10.37 -35.30 14.84
N PRO A 37 9.16 -35.61 15.36
CA PRO A 37 8.99 -36.80 16.18
C PRO A 37 9.33 -38.00 15.32
N THR A 38 10.44 -38.66 15.66
CA THR A 38 10.78 -39.96 15.10
C THR A 38 9.72 -40.94 15.58
N TYR A 39 8.76 -41.28 14.73
CA TYR A 39 7.87 -42.41 14.97
C TYR A 39 8.71 -43.68 14.84
N GLY A 40 9.18 -44.17 15.98
CA GLY A 40 10.02 -45.35 16.09
C GLY A 40 9.91 -45.90 17.51
N GLY A 41 8.82 -46.61 17.77
CA GLY A 41 8.59 -47.31 19.03
C GLY A 41 7.73 -48.56 18.77
N ASN A 42 8.40 -49.69 18.52
CA ASN A 42 7.77 -51.01 18.53
C ASN A 42 7.80 -51.54 19.96
N ASP A 43 6.84 -51.11 20.78
CA ASP A 43 6.71 -51.58 22.15
C ASP A 43 5.43 -52.43 22.27
N LYS A 44 5.64 -53.74 22.29
CA LYS A 44 4.61 -54.78 22.40
C LYS A 44 4.09 -54.82 23.84
N GLY A 45 3.25 -53.87 24.21
CA GLY A 45 2.57 -53.79 25.50
C GLY A 45 1.06 -53.99 25.37
N LYS A 46 0.52 -55.07 25.95
CA LYS A 46 -0.93 -55.25 26.15
C LYS A 46 -1.43 -54.16 27.10
N SER A 47 -2.12 -53.15 26.56
CA SER A 47 -2.94 -52.22 27.35
C SER A 47 -4.40 -52.32 26.93
N LYS A 48 -5.24 -52.45 27.97
CA LYS A 48 -6.69 -52.55 27.96
C LYS A 48 -7.34 -51.42 27.14
N ALA A 49 -8.35 -51.76 26.34
CA ALA A 49 -9.05 -50.87 25.43
C ALA A 49 -9.44 -49.53 26.11
N PRO A 50 -9.12 -48.37 25.53
CA PRO A 50 -9.78 -47.15 25.92
C PRO A 50 -11.21 -47.23 25.39
N ALA A 51 -12.18 -47.08 26.29
CA ALA A 51 -13.57 -46.85 25.89
C ALA A 51 -13.59 -45.61 24.97
N SER A 52 -14.16 -45.78 23.78
CA SER A 52 -14.43 -44.68 22.87
C SER A 52 -15.46 -43.76 23.52
N SER A 53 -15.02 -42.61 24.01
CA SER A 53 -15.93 -41.50 24.23
C SER A 53 -16.33 -40.99 22.83
N ASP A 54 -17.55 -41.31 22.39
CA ASP A 54 -18.23 -40.58 21.32
C ASP A 54 -18.52 -39.16 21.81
N GLU A 55 -17.48 -38.34 21.91
CA GLU A 55 -17.63 -36.90 22.04
C GLU A 55 -18.01 -36.38 20.66
N LYS A 56 -19.32 -36.21 20.47
CA LYS A 56 -19.93 -35.45 19.39
C LYS A 56 -19.28 -34.07 19.37
N PHE A 57 -18.22 -33.90 18.58
CA PHE A 57 -17.75 -32.59 18.18
C PHE A 57 -18.86 -31.98 17.32
N ASP A 58 -19.64 -31.09 17.92
CA ASP A 58 -20.55 -30.21 17.20
C ASP A 58 -19.67 -29.24 16.41
N SER A 59 -19.28 -29.68 15.22
CA SER A 59 -18.43 -28.97 14.26
C SER A 59 -19.20 -27.80 13.61
N ASP A 60 -20.00 -27.07 14.38
CA ASP A 60 -20.62 -25.83 13.94
C ASP A 60 -19.65 -24.66 14.09
N ASP A 61 -18.59 -24.79 14.90
CA ASP A 61 -17.59 -23.74 15.14
C ASP A 61 -16.48 -23.68 14.07
N ILE A 62 -16.35 -24.72 13.23
CA ILE A 62 -15.35 -24.72 12.14
C ILE A 62 -15.76 -23.76 11.01
N TYR A 63 -17.06 -23.47 10.87
CA TYR A 63 -17.55 -22.50 9.89
C TYR A 63 -17.44 -21.04 10.33
N ALA A 64 -17.14 -20.76 11.61
CA ALA A 64 -16.96 -19.38 12.09
C ALA A 64 -15.70 -18.70 11.50
N THR A 65 -14.80 -19.47 10.89
CA THR A 65 -13.56 -18.95 10.28
C THR A 65 -13.78 -18.37 8.87
N HIS A 66 -14.97 -18.52 8.27
CA HIS A 66 -15.25 -17.96 6.93
C HIS A 66 -15.76 -16.51 6.94
N LEU A 67 -15.91 -15.88 8.11
CA LEU A 67 -16.48 -14.52 8.20
C LEU A 67 -15.50 -13.38 7.84
N THR A 68 -14.24 -13.65 7.54
CA THR A 68 -13.24 -12.56 7.39
C THR A 68 -12.88 -12.18 5.96
N ALA A 69 -13.38 -12.89 4.94
CA ALA A 69 -13.16 -12.49 3.54
C ALA A 69 -14.24 -11.52 3.04
N SER A 70 -15.52 -11.82 3.30
CA SER A 70 -16.67 -11.06 2.78
C SER A 70 -16.85 -9.68 3.44
N GLU A 71 -16.58 -9.53 4.75
CA GLU A 71 -16.61 -8.22 5.42
C GLU A 71 -15.49 -7.30 4.93
N SER A 72 -14.29 -7.86 4.71
CA SER A 72 -13.13 -7.10 4.23
C SER A 72 -13.32 -6.59 2.79
N GLU A 73 -13.99 -7.36 1.93
CA GLU A 73 -14.30 -6.96 0.56
C GLU A 73 -15.26 -5.77 0.52
N GLY A 74 -16.28 -5.77 1.39
CA GLY A 74 -17.20 -4.64 1.54
C GLY A 74 -16.52 -3.36 2.07
N MET A 75 -15.62 -3.50 3.05
CA MET A 75 -14.85 -2.38 3.58
C MET A 75 -13.87 -1.81 2.54
N ILE A 76 -13.22 -2.66 1.75
CA ILE A 76 -12.32 -2.23 0.67
C ILE A 76 -13.12 -1.50 -0.42
N GLN A 77 -14.25 -2.04 -0.86
CA GLN A 77 -15.10 -1.37 -1.85
C GLN A 77 -15.60 -0.01 -1.36
N THR A 78 -15.97 0.08 -0.09
CA THR A 78 -16.44 1.33 0.53
C THR A 78 -15.31 2.35 0.62
N ALA A 79 -14.14 1.97 1.13
CA ALA A 79 -12.98 2.85 1.23
C ALA A 79 -12.50 3.34 -0.14
N LEU A 80 -12.50 2.46 -1.16
CA LEU A 80 -12.17 2.85 -2.53
C LEU A 80 -13.22 3.81 -3.11
N GLY A 81 -14.51 3.56 -2.86
CA GLY A 81 -15.61 4.44 -3.24
C GLY A 81 -15.49 5.84 -2.62
N ASP A 82 -15.15 5.92 -1.34
CA ASP A 82 -14.94 7.19 -0.63
C ASP A 82 -13.76 7.97 -1.22
N VAL A 83 -12.64 7.29 -1.52
CA VAL A 83 -11.47 7.92 -2.14
C VAL A 83 -11.78 8.41 -3.55
N VAL A 84 -12.48 7.61 -4.36
CA VAL A 84 -12.92 8.01 -5.71
C VAL A 84 -13.85 9.22 -5.65
N THR A 85 -14.80 9.23 -4.72
CA THR A 85 -15.73 10.35 -4.50
C THR A 85 -14.99 11.61 -4.06
N LEU A 86 -14.03 11.48 -3.13
CA LEU A 86 -13.18 12.58 -2.69
C LEU A 86 -12.33 13.13 -3.84
N LEU A 87 -11.82 12.26 -4.72
CA LEU A 87 -11.03 12.68 -5.86
C LEU A 87 -11.89 13.41 -6.90
N SER A 88 -13.09 12.91 -7.22
CA SER A 88 -14.03 13.58 -8.13
C SER A 88 -14.42 14.96 -7.62
N THR A 89 -14.77 15.08 -6.34
CA THR A 89 -15.13 16.36 -5.72
C THR A 89 -13.96 17.36 -5.72
N ALA A 90 -12.73 16.89 -5.47
CA ALA A 90 -11.53 17.73 -5.56
C ALA A 90 -11.30 18.24 -6.98
N ILE A 91 -11.44 17.39 -7.99
CA ILE A 91 -11.30 17.78 -9.40
C ILE A 91 -12.37 18.78 -9.82
N ASP A 92 -13.60 18.61 -9.34
CA ASP A 92 -14.69 19.55 -9.59
C ASP A 92 -14.45 20.92 -8.95
N ALA A 93 -13.83 20.95 -7.77
CA ALA A 93 -13.40 22.19 -7.13
C ALA A 93 -12.25 22.89 -7.85
N LEU A 94 -11.42 22.17 -8.63
CA LEU A 94 -10.32 22.76 -9.40
C LEU A 94 -10.81 23.49 -10.66
N ALA A 95 -11.89 23.05 -11.28
CA ALA A 95 -12.44 23.65 -12.50
C ALA A 95 -12.74 25.17 -12.37
N PRO A 96 -13.52 25.64 -11.37
CA PRO A 96 -13.77 27.08 -11.23
C PRO A 96 -12.52 27.88 -10.87
N LYS A 97 -11.55 27.27 -10.18
CA LYS A 97 -10.27 27.93 -9.84
C LYS A 97 -9.44 28.22 -11.09
N ILE A 98 -9.46 27.31 -12.07
CA ILE A 98 -8.79 27.48 -13.35
C ILE A 98 -9.49 28.57 -14.18
N GLU A 99 -10.82 28.59 -14.20
CA GLU A 99 -11.57 29.67 -14.87
C GLU A 99 -11.25 31.05 -14.27
N VAL A 100 -11.08 31.14 -12.94
CA VAL A 100 -10.62 32.37 -12.27
C VAL A 100 -9.20 32.74 -12.70
N CYS A 101 -8.26 31.79 -12.78
CA CYS A 101 -6.90 32.04 -13.26
C CYS A 101 -6.88 32.51 -14.73
N GLU A 102 -7.67 31.87 -15.59
CA GLU A 102 -7.80 32.19 -17.02
C GLU A 102 -8.29 33.62 -17.23
N ARG A 103 -9.23 34.09 -16.40
CA ARG A 103 -9.73 35.48 -16.43
C ARG A 103 -8.70 36.53 -15.99
N GLY A 104 -7.80 36.19 -15.07
CA GLY A 104 -6.82 37.12 -14.52
C GLY A 104 -5.51 37.20 -15.30
N GLN A 105 -5.07 36.08 -15.88
CA GLN A 105 -3.79 35.97 -16.60
C GLN A 105 -3.95 35.86 -18.12
N GLY A 106 -5.18 35.68 -18.60
CA GLY A 106 -5.46 35.31 -19.99
C GLY A 106 -5.28 33.81 -20.24
N ALA A 107 -5.63 33.36 -21.44
CA ALA A 107 -5.41 31.98 -21.87
C ALA A 107 -3.92 31.74 -22.14
N THR A 108 -3.19 31.33 -21.10
CA THR A 108 -1.80 30.88 -21.23
C THR A 108 -1.75 29.40 -21.59
N GLU A 109 -0.70 28.97 -22.28
CA GLU A 109 -0.49 27.56 -22.65
C GLU A 109 -0.49 26.61 -21.43
N GLU A 110 -0.06 27.12 -20.27
CA GLU A 110 -0.08 26.36 -19.02
C GLU A 110 -1.51 26.14 -18.51
N VAL A 111 -2.36 27.17 -18.55
CA VAL A 111 -3.76 27.09 -18.12
C VAL A 111 -4.58 26.20 -19.05
N THR A 112 -4.35 26.28 -20.37
CA THR A 112 -5.01 25.40 -21.36
C THR A 112 -4.57 23.94 -21.19
N THR A 113 -3.28 23.70 -20.97
CA THR A 113 -2.75 22.36 -20.70
C THR A 113 -3.32 21.79 -19.40
N LEU A 114 -3.34 22.57 -18.32
CA LEU A 114 -3.89 22.14 -17.03
C LEU A 114 -5.39 21.81 -17.14
N LYS A 115 -6.15 22.59 -17.91
CA LYS A 115 -7.57 22.36 -18.18
C LYS A 115 -7.79 21.06 -18.96
N ALA A 116 -6.93 20.77 -19.95
CA ALA A 116 -6.97 19.50 -20.69
C ALA A 116 -6.65 18.29 -19.80
N VAL A 117 -5.64 18.39 -18.94
CA VAL A 117 -5.28 17.34 -17.97
C VAL A 117 -6.43 17.06 -17.00
N ILE A 118 -7.13 18.09 -16.52
CA ILE A 118 -8.31 17.89 -15.67
C ILE A 118 -9.47 17.23 -16.41
N ALA A 119 -9.69 17.58 -17.68
CA ALA A 119 -10.70 16.91 -18.51
C ALA A 119 -10.35 15.43 -18.78
N GLU A 120 -9.06 15.09 -18.85
CA GLU A 120 -8.59 13.70 -18.92
C GLU A 120 -8.77 12.96 -17.58
N LEU A 121 -8.36 13.56 -16.46
CA LEU A 121 -8.55 12.98 -15.13
C LEU A 121 -10.02 12.69 -14.83
N ARG A 122 -10.93 13.61 -15.19
CA ARG A 122 -12.38 13.38 -15.07
C ARG A 122 -12.88 12.16 -15.85
N ARG A 123 -12.32 11.88 -17.03
CA ARG A 123 -12.68 10.72 -17.87
C ARG A 123 -12.13 9.40 -17.32
N ASN A 124 -11.07 9.43 -16.52
CA ASN A 124 -10.47 8.23 -15.94
C ASN A 124 -11.15 7.79 -14.64
N ILE A 125 -11.88 8.70 -13.99
CA ILE A 125 -12.49 8.48 -12.68
C ILE A 125 -13.99 8.18 -12.80
N ASN A 126 -14.67 8.76 -13.79
CA ASN A 126 -16.06 8.46 -14.13
C ASN A 126 -16.16 7.29 -15.10
#